data_AF-A0A443RTX0-F1
#
_entry.id   AF-A0A443RTX0-F1
#
_cell.length_a   1.000
_cell.length_b   1.000
_cell.length_c   1.000
_cell.angle_alpha   90.00
_cell.angle_beta   90.00
_cell.angle_gamma   90.00
#
_symmetry.space_group_name_H-M   'P 1'
#
loop_
_entity.id
_entity.type
_entity.pdbx_description
1 polymer ?
#
loop_
_entity_poly.entity_id
_entity_poly.type
_entity_poly.pdbx_seq_one_letter_code
_entity_poly.pdbx_strand_id
1 'polypeptide(L)'
;MSEIINAIKVIKMYAWEKLFEEKIAKIRFDEIKKIKRSLRIKFIIYTFADAMTKFMLFIAIISMLLFGFELNSEIAFVTLSLLNAIRLPITLYFPLAIGSIAENKVTLNRA
;
A
#
# COMPACT_ATOMS: atom_id res chain seq x y z
N MET A 1 7.48 -17.02 -16.56
CA MET A 1 8.49 -17.95 -15.98
C MET A 1 8.17 -19.41 -16.30
N SER A 2 6.91 -19.85 -16.19
CA SER A 2 6.48 -21.24 -16.52
C SER A 2 6.91 -21.71 -17.91
N GLU A 3 6.76 -20.88 -18.94
CA GLU A 3 7.16 -21.22 -20.32
C GLU A 3 8.67 -21.48 -20.47
N ILE A 4 9.52 -20.75 -19.74
CA ILE A 4 10.98 -20.93 -19.80
C ILE A 4 11.38 -22.27 -19.16
N ILE A 5 10.71 -22.65 -18.07
CA ILE A 5 10.92 -23.95 -17.42
C ILE A 5 10.51 -25.08 -18.37
N ASN A 6 9.39 -24.93 -19.08
CA ASN A 6 8.94 -25.90 -20.07
C ASN A 6 9.89 -26.03 -21.27
N ALA A 7 10.59 -24.95 -21.66
CA ALA A 7 11.53 -24.93 -22.78
C ALA A 7 12.99 -25.27 -22.42
N ILE A 8 13.31 -25.61 -21.16
CA ILE A 8 14.69 -25.74 -20.67
C ILE A 8 15.53 -26.78 -21.43
N LYS A 9 14.91 -27.87 -21.91
CA LYS A 9 15.61 -28.90 -22.72
C LYS A 9 16.14 -28.33 -24.04
N VAL A 10 15.35 -27.50 -24.71
CA VAL A 10 15.74 -26.84 -25.96
C VAL A 10 16.87 -25.83 -25.70
N ILE A 11 16.74 -25.05 -24.63
CA ILE A 11 17.76 -24.05 -24.25
C ILE A 11 19.12 -24.72 -24.00
N LYS A 12 19.14 -25.88 -23.32
CA LYS A 12 20.36 -26.66 -23.11
C LYS A 12 20.91 -27.26 -24.41
N MET A 13 20.04 -27.83 -25.25
CA MET A 13 20.44 -28.44 -26.52
C MET A 13 21.17 -27.46 -27.45
N TYR A 14 20.78 -26.19 -27.43
CA TYR A 14 21.41 -25.12 -28.22
C TYR A 14 22.45 -24.29 -27.43
N ALA A 15 22.79 -24.67 -26.20
CA ALA A 15 23.71 -23.93 -25.31
C ALA A 15 23.36 -22.44 -25.13
N TRP A 16 22.07 -22.09 -25.19
CA TRP A 16 21.58 -20.70 -25.06
C TRP A 16 21.47 -20.21 -23.60
N GLU A 17 22.05 -20.93 -22.65
CA GLU A 17 21.91 -20.65 -21.21
C GLU A 17 22.33 -19.22 -20.84
N LYS A 18 23.53 -18.79 -21.28
CA LYS A 18 24.02 -17.43 -20.98
C LYS A 18 23.15 -16.32 -21.56
N LEU A 19 22.69 -16.47 -22.81
CA LEU A 19 21.85 -15.46 -23.46
C LEU A 19 20.50 -15.31 -22.73
N PHE A 20 19.91 -16.42 -22.30
CA PHE A 20 18.67 -16.41 -21.53
C PHE A 20 18.87 -15.88 -20.11
N GLU A 21 19.97 -16.21 -19.47
CA GLU A 21 20.34 -15.68 -18.15
C GLU A 21 20.40 -14.15 -18.17
N GLU A 22 21.14 -13.57 -19.11
CA GLU A 22 21.24 -12.11 -19.28
C GLU A 22 19.88 -11.46 -19.54
N LYS A 23 19.06 -12.08 -20.39
CA LYS A 23 17.72 -11.58 -20.72
C LYS A 23 16.78 -11.62 -19.50
N ILE A 24 16.79 -12.72 -18.73
CA ILE A 24 16.01 -12.85 -17.51
C ILE A 24 16.49 -11.85 -16.46
N ALA A 25 17.80 -11.68 -16.29
CA ALA A 25 18.38 -10.71 -15.37
C ALA A 25 17.90 -9.28 -15.67
N LYS A 26 17.88 -8.88 -16.95
CA LYS A 26 17.35 -7.59 -17.38
C LYS A 26 15.87 -7.41 -17.04
N ILE A 27 15.04 -8.42 -17.34
CA ILE A 27 13.60 -8.37 -17.02
C ILE A 27 13.38 -8.29 -15.50
N ARG A 28 14.13 -9.07 -14.72
CA ARG A 28 14.05 -9.05 -13.24
C ARG A 28 14.48 -7.71 -12.67
N PHE A 29 15.50 -7.08 -13.24
CA PHE A 29 15.91 -5.73 -12.84
C PHE A 29 14.78 -4.71 -13.03
N ASP A 30 14.09 -4.75 -14.17
CA ASP A 30 12.94 -3.88 -14.45
C ASP A 30 11.74 -4.19 -13.53
N GLU A 31 11.49 -5.47 -13.24
CA GLU A 31 10.48 -5.90 -12.27
C GLU A 31 10.76 -5.32 -10.88
N ILE A 32 12.00 -5.49 -10.37
CA ILE A 32 12.43 -4.95 -9.07
C ILE A 32 12.30 -3.42 -9.05
N LYS A 33 12.62 -2.73 -10.15
CA LYS A 33 12.46 -1.28 -10.25
C LYS A 33 10.99 -0.86 -10.10
N LYS A 34 10.07 -1.60 -10.72
CA LYS A 34 8.62 -1.37 -10.59
C LYS A 34 8.13 -1.66 -9.17
N ILE A 35 8.57 -2.78 -8.57
CA ILE A 35 8.25 -3.13 -7.18
C ILE A 35 8.74 -2.04 -6.22
N LYS A 36 10.00 -1.61 -6.34
CA LYS A 36 10.56 -0.51 -5.52
C LYS A 36 9.78 0.79 -5.69
N ARG A 37 9.35 1.13 -6.91
CA ARG A 37 8.51 2.31 -7.14
C ARG A 37 7.16 2.19 -6.44
N SER A 38 6.49 1.03 -6.53
CA SER A 38 5.23 0.77 -5.82
C SER A 38 5.41 0.88 -4.30
N LEU A 39 6.46 0.26 -3.76
CA LEU A 39 6.77 0.32 -2.32
C LEU A 39 7.04 1.75 -1.84
N ARG A 40 7.75 2.57 -2.62
CA ARG A 40 7.96 3.99 -2.28
C ARG A 40 6.65 4.76 -2.20
N ILE A 41 5.74 4.56 -3.15
CA ILE A 41 4.42 5.21 -3.15
C ILE A 41 3.63 4.76 -1.91
N LYS A 42 3.59 3.45 -1.63
CA LYS A 42 2.92 2.91 -0.43
C LYS A 42 3.50 3.50 0.84
N PHE A 43 4.82 3.59 0.95
CA PHE A 43 5.49 4.17 2.11
C PHE A 43 5.10 5.64 2.33
N ILE A 44 5.08 6.45 1.27
CA ILE A 44 4.64 7.86 1.34
C ILE A 44 3.21 7.95 1.85
N ILE A 45 2.29 7.13 1.31
CA ILE A 45 0.89 7.11 1.72
C ILE A 45 0.77 6.75 3.22
N TYR A 46 1.46 5.72 3.69
CA TYR A 46 1.40 5.31 5.09
C TYR A 46 1.98 6.36 6.04
N THR A 47 3.10 6.98 5.65
CA THR A 47 3.76 8.03 6.45
C THR A 47 2.89 9.28 6.53
N PHE A 48 2.29 9.66 5.39
CA PHE A 48 1.39 10.80 5.32
C PHE A 48 0.12 10.56 6.15
N ALA A 49 -0.45 9.35 6.10
CA ALA A 49 -1.61 9.00 6.91
C ALA A 49 -1.31 9.04 8.42
N ASP A 50 -0.15 8.55 8.87
CA ASP A 50 0.27 8.64 10.28
C ASP A 50 0.43 10.10 10.73
N ALA A 51 1.08 10.93 9.91
CA ALA A 51 1.22 12.36 10.18
C ALA A 51 -0.16 13.05 10.27
N MET A 52 -1.05 12.75 9.32
CA MET A 52 -2.39 13.32 9.26
C MET A 52 -3.22 13.00 10.52
N THR A 53 -3.11 11.79 11.09
CA THR A 53 -3.79 11.45 12.35
C THR A 53 -3.34 12.35 13.50
N LYS A 54 -2.04 12.64 13.61
CA LYS A 54 -1.50 13.55 14.63
C LYS A 54 -1.96 14.99 14.41
N PHE A 55 -2.02 15.44 13.16
CA PHE A 55 -2.59 16.75 12.82
C PHE A 55 -4.07 16.85 13.17
N MET A 56 -4.88 15.82 12.89
CA MET A 56 -6.29 15.79 13.28
C MET A 56 -6.47 15.90 14.79
N LEU A 57 -5.64 15.19 15.57
CA LEU A 57 -5.65 15.28 17.02
C LEU A 57 -5.35 16.69 17.52
N PHE A 58 -4.32 17.32 16.95
CA PHE A 58 -3.97 18.70 17.28
C PHE A 58 -5.12 19.67 16.98
N ILE A 59 -5.75 19.54 15.82
CA ILE A 59 -6.90 20.36 15.43
C ILE A 59 -8.09 20.13 16.36
N ALA A 60 -8.35 18.88 16.76
CA ALA A 60 -9.45 18.54 17.67
C ALA A 60 -9.26 19.16 19.06
N ILE A 61 -8.01 19.20 19.56
CA ILE A 61 -7.71 19.84 20.85
C ILE A 61 -7.88 21.37 20.74
N ILE A 62 -7.38 21.98 19.64
CA ILE A 62 -7.55 23.42 19.41
C ILE A 62 -9.02 23.80 19.26
N SER A 63 -9.81 23.01 18.54
CA SER A 63 -11.23 23.31 18.38
C SER A 63 -11.96 23.25 19.72
N MET A 64 -11.67 22.25 20.57
CA MET A 64 -12.23 22.19 21.93
C MET A 64 -11.90 23.45 22.76
N LEU A 65 -10.66 23.95 22.69
CA LEU A 65 -10.26 25.21 23.33
C LEU A 65 -11.05 26.41 22.81
N LEU A 66 -11.23 26.51 21.49
CA LEU A 66 -11.93 27.64 20.86
C LEU A 66 -13.43 27.67 21.19
N PHE A 67 -14.07 26.51 21.35
CA PHE A 67 -15.46 26.41 21.75
C PHE A 67 -15.68 26.59 23.26
N GLY A 68 -14.62 26.81 24.04
CA GLY A 68 -14.71 27.04 25.49
C GLY A 68 -15.01 25.79 26.29
N PHE A 69 -14.76 24.59 25.74
CA PHE A 69 -14.85 23.35 26.51
C PHE A 69 -13.66 23.23 27.47
N GLU A 70 -13.92 22.78 28.70
CA GLU A 70 -12.85 22.46 29.63
C GLU A 70 -12.11 21.20 29.18
N LEU A 71 -10.82 21.34 28.90
CA LEU A 71 -9.94 20.22 28.55
C LEU A 71 -9.66 19.38 29.80
N ASN A 72 -10.50 18.37 30.03
CA ASN A 72 -10.21 17.33 31.00
C ASN A 72 -9.34 16.23 30.36
N SER A 73 -8.45 15.65 31.18
CA SER A 73 -7.61 14.50 30.80
C SER A 73 -8.44 13.35 30.21
N GLU A 74 -9.61 13.07 30.78
CA GLU A 74 -10.54 12.04 30.30
C GLU A 74 -10.96 12.27 28.85
N ILE A 75 -11.40 13.49 28.51
CA ILE A 75 -11.87 13.85 27.16
C ILE A 75 -10.72 13.75 26.14
N ALA A 76 -9.52 14.17 26.53
CA ALA A 76 -8.34 14.06 25.67
C ALA A 76 -7.98 12.60 25.38
N PHE A 77 -7.97 11.73 26.40
CA PHE A 77 -7.68 10.30 26.24
C PHE A 77 -8.75 9.56 25.44
N VAL A 78 -10.03 9.88 25.64
CA VAL A 78 -11.14 9.29 24.85
C VAL A 78 -11.04 9.71 23.38
N THR A 79 -10.76 10.98 23.11
CA THR A 79 -10.61 11.51 21.75
C THR A 79 -9.41 10.87 21.03
N LEU A 80 -8.28 10.71 21.73
CA LEU A 80 -7.10 9.98 21.25
C LEU A 80 -7.42 8.52 20.91
N SER A 81 -8.18 7.85 21.79
CA SER A 81 -8.55 6.45 21.61
C SER A 81 -9.48 6.25 20.41
N LEU A 82 -10.48 7.12 20.26
CA LEU A 82 -11.41 7.11 19.12
C LEU A 82 -10.70 7.37 17.79
N LEU A 83 -9.81 8.36 17.73
CA LEU A 83 -9.05 8.66 16.51
C LEU A 83 -8.12 7.50 16.13
N ASN A 84 -7.49 6.84 17.10
CA ASN A 84 -6.71 5.64 16.85
C ASN A 84 -7.57 4.44 16.37
N ALA A 85 -8.78 4.26 16.92
CA ALA A 85 -9.68 3.20 16.49
C ALA A 85 -10.16 3.37 15.04
N ILE A 86 -10.43 4.62 14.62
CA ILE A 86 -10.89 4.95 13.27
C ILE A 86 -9.74 4.92 12.24
N ARG A 87 -8.49 5.10 12.68
CA ARG A 87 -7.32 5.18 11.80
C ARG A 87 -7.17 3.98 10.86
N LEU A 88 -7.23 2.75 11.38
CA LEU A 88 -7.06 1.53 10.59
C LEU A 88 -8.16 1.33 9.52
N PRO A 89 -9.47 1.46 9.88
CA PRO A 89 -10.56 1.49 8.91
C PRO A 89 -10.33 2.43 7.73
N ILE A 90 -9.96 3.69 8.00
CA ILE A 90 -9.84 4.70 6.95
C ILE A 90 -8.56 4.52 6.14
N THR A 91 -7.44 4.21 6.79
CA THR A 91 -6.12 4.20 6.11
C THR A 91 -5.89 2.92 5.33
N LEU A 92 -6.35 1.77 5.83
CA LEU A 92 -6.01 0.46 5.29
C LEU A 92 -7.22 -0.22 4.65
N TYR A 93 -8.29 -0.42 5.42
CA TYR A 93 -9.41 -1.25 4.97
C TYR A 93 -10.23 -0.58 3.87
N PHE A 94 -10.45 0.72 3.96
CA PHE A 94 -11.25 1.46 2.98
C PHE A 94 -10.61 1.47 1.56
N PRO A 95 -9.32 1.82 1.38
CA PRO A 95 -8.68 1.73 0.06
C PRO A 95 -8.61 0.31 -0.50
N LEU A 96 -8.36 -0.68 0.37
CA LEU A 96 -8.35 -2.09 -0.04
C LEU A 96 -9.72 -2.53 -0.54
N ALA A 97 -10.80 -2.17 0.15
CA ALA A 97 -12.16 -2.46 -0.28
C ALA A 97 -12.47 -1.84 -1.64
N ILE A 98 -12.09 -0.58 -1.87
CA ILE A 98 -12.25 0.08 -3.18
C ILE A 98 -11.48 -0.68 -4.28
N GLY A 99 -10.25 -1.10 -4.00
CA GLY A 99 -9.44 -1.89 -4.91
C GLY A 99 -10.11 -3.23 -5.28
N SER A 100 -10.58 -3.97 -4.27
CA SER A 100 -11.28 -5.23 -4.48
C SER A 100 -12.59 -5.07 -5.26
N ILE A 101 -13.36 -4.00 -4.99
CA ILE A 101 -14.57 -3.71 -5.75
C ILE A 101 -14.23 -3.40 -7.22
N ALA A 102 -13.16 -2.64 -7.47
CA ALA A 102 -12.71 -2.34 -8.83
C ALA A 102 -12.28 -3.62 -9.59
N GLU A 103 -11.51 -4.50 -8.94
CA GLU A 103 -11.08 -5.78 -9.51
C GLU A 103 -12.27 -6.71 -9.78
N ASN A 104 -13.22 -6.81 -8.84
CA ASN A 104 -14.44 -7.59 -9.02
C ASN A 104 -15.28 -7.06 -10.18
N LYS A 105 -15.42 -5.73 -10.31
CA LYS A 105 -16.15 -5.12 -11.43
C LYS A 105 -15.50 -5.42 -12.78
N VAL A 106 -14.18 -5.34 -12.86
CA VAL A 106 -13.44 -5.70 -14.09
C VAL A 106 -13.60 -7.19 -14.41
N THR A 107 -13.64 -8.05 -13.39
CA THR A 107 -13.84 -9.49 -13.55
C THR A 107 -15.26 -9.81 -14.06
N LEU A 108 -16.28 -9.20 -13.48
CA LEU A 108 -17.67 -9.35 -13.91
C LEU A 108 -17.91 -8.84 -15.34
N ASN A 109 -17.24 -7.76 -15.76
CA ASN A 109 -17.31 -7.27 -17.14
C ASN A 109 -16.55 -8.15 -18.14
N ARG A 110 -15.68 -9.06 -17.69
CA ARG A 110 -14.92 -9.99 -18.54
C ARG A 110 -15.61 -11.35 -18.69
N ALA A 111 -16.55 -11.68 -17.81
CA ALA A 111 -17.37 -12.89 -17.86
C ALA A 111 -18.62 -12.65 -18.73
#